data_AF-A0A8I1IZ57-F1
#
_entry.id   AF-A0A8I1IZ57-F1
#
_cell.length_a   1.000
_cell.length_b   1.000
_cell.length_c   1.000
_cell.angle_alpha   90.00
_cell.angle_beta   90.00
_cell.angle_gamma   90.00
#
_symmetry.space_group_name_H-M   'P 1'
#
loop_
_entity.id
_entity.type
_entity.pdbx_description
1 polymer ?
#
loop_
_entity_poly.entity_id
_entity_poly.type
_entity_poly.pdbx_seq_one_letter_code
_entity_poly.pdbx_strand_id
1 'polypeptide(L)'
;MLDSQSAAFAERVWEVASQLGNNAPRIADDIMGRAFPLTCSQARAEGALRMLRTGVISEVKRILRNREDGLGQADFADVCDGFAPLIKDLRSRSYFVESAEEYVAIPDLIAEPELLDDARRFMRRKGIECVAEADRLDALYAAVTSNDPDAERAPQEVLA
;
A
#
# COMPACT_ATOMS: atom_id res chain seq x y z
N MET A 1 16.69 -9.18 26.52
CA MET A 1 17.76 -9.76 25.67
C MET A 1 17.45 -9.62 24.17
N LEU A 2 16.17 -9.62 23.76
CA LEU A 2 15.75 -9.24 22.39
C LEU A 2 15.93 -7.74 22.13
N ASP A 3 15.53 -6.88 23.07
CA ASP A 3 15.62 -5.41 22.91
C ASP A 3 17.06 -4.90 22.69
N SER A 4 18.05 -5.55 23.31
CA SER A 4 19.46 -5.19 23.15
C SER A 4 20.01 -5.51 21.75
N GLN A 5 19.52 -6.59 21.11
CA GLN A 5 19.96 -6.95 19.76
C GLN A 5 19.26 -6.10 18.71
N SER A 6 17.97 -5.78 18.91
CA SER A 6 17.24 -4.85 18.07
C SER A 6 17.85 -3.43 18.11
N ALA A 7 18.27 -2.96 19.29
CA ALA A 7 18.98 -1.69 19.43
C ALA A 7 20.33 -1.69 18.70
N ALA A 8 21.13 -2.74 18.85
CA ALA A 8 22.41 -2.88 18.16
C ALA A 8 22.25 -2.94 16.63
N PHE A 9 21.18 -3.57 16.13
CA PHE A 9 20.86 -3.56 14.70
C PHE A 9 20.50 -2.14 14.23
N ALA A 10 19.68 -1.42 14.98
CA ALA A 10 19.29 -0.04 14.66
C ALA A 10 20.49 0.93 14.63
N GLU A 11 21.39 0.85 15.61
CA GLU A 11 22.63 1.65 15.62
C GLU A 11 23.45 1.42 14.35
N ARG A 12 23.56 0.16 13.91
CA ARG A 12 24.31 -0.21 12.71
C ARG A 12 23.65 0.26 11.43
N VAL A 13 22.33 0.22 11.36
CA VAL A 13 21.56 0.84 10.25
C VAL A 13 21.91 2.32 10.14
N TRP A 14 21.99 3.03 11.26
CA TRP A 14 22.33 4.44 11.26
C TRP A 14 23.78 4.74 10.90
N GLU A 15 24.72 3.94 11.40
CA GLU A 15 26.13 4.02 11.03
C GLU A 15 26.30 3.90 9.51
N VAL A 16 25.70 2.88 8.90
CA VAL A 16 25.79 2.64 7.45
C VAL A 16 25.04 3.71 6.66
N ALA A 17 23.86 4.15 7.13
CA ALA A 17 23.10 5.22 6.50
C ALA A 17 23.86 6.55 6.48
N SER A 18 24.67 6.84 7.50
CA SER A 18 25.51 8.04 7.54
C SER A 18 26.58 8.07 6.43
N GLN A 19 27.01 6.90 5.95
CA GLN A 19 28.06 6.74 4.94
C GLN A 19 27.48 6.59 3.53
N LEU A 20 26.33 5.92 3.38
CA LEU A 20 25.75 5.54 2.09
C LEU A 20 24.49 6.34 1.72
N GLY A 21 23.98 7.18 2.61
CA GLY A 21 22.65 7.81 2.50
C GLY A 21 21.51 6.83 2.80
N ASN A 22 20.25 7.32 2.79
CA ASN A 22 19.05 6.56 3.17
C ASN A 22 18.58 5.56 2.08
N ASN A 23 19.48 4.73 1.55
CA ASN A 23 19.16 3.70 0.57
C ASN A 23 19.00 2.33 1.26
N ALA A 24 17.76 1.97 1.62
CA ALA A 24 17.47 0.77 2.38
C ALA A 24 18.02 -0.53 1.75
N PRO A 25 17.89 -0.80 0.43
CA PRO A 25 18.52 -1.95 -0.21
C PRO A 25 20.04 -2.00 -0.04
N ARG A 26 20.74 -0.88 -0.24
CA ARG A 26 22.21 -0.84 -0.10
C ARG A 26 22.66 -1.01 1.34
N ILE A 27 21.94 -0.41 2.29
CA ILE A 27 22.22 -0.57 3.72
C ILE A 27 22.01 -2.03 4.13
N ALA A 28 20.91 -2.66 3.69
CA ALA A 28 20.64 -4.06 3.94
C ALA A 28 21.75 -4.97 3.38
N ASP A 29 22.19 -4.74 2.14
CA ASP A 29 23.26 -5.52 1.53
C ASP A 29 24.60 -5.38 2.28
N ASP A 30 24.95 -4.18 2.75
CA ASP A 30 26.16 -3.95 3.55
C ASP A 30 26.09 -4.64 4.92
N ILE A 31 24.96 -4.49 5.62
CA ILE A 31 24.74 -5.12 6.93
C ILE A 31 24.72 -6.65 6.80
N MET A 32 24.03 -7.19 5.81
CA MET A 32 24.00 -8.63 5.57
C MET A 32 25.41 -9.18 5.29
N GLY A 33 26.21 -8.47 4.49
CA GLY A 33 27.56 -8.88 4.15
C GLY A 33 28.53 -8.84 5.34
N ARG A 34 28.43 -7.81 6.20
CA ARG A 34 29.40 -7.54 7.25
C ARG A 34 28.98 -8.03 8.63
N ALA A 35 27.71 -7.85 9.00
CA ALA A 35 27.20 -8.15 10.33
C ALA A 35 26.69 -9.59 10.46
N PHE A 36 26.17 -10.18 9.37
CA PHE A 36 25.56 -11.51 9.40
C PHE A 36 26.13 -12.48 8.35
N PRO A 37 27.48 -12.62 8.24
CA PRO A 37 28.08 -13.44 7.19
C PRO A 37 27.69 -14.91 7.30
N LEU A 38 27.59 -15.44 8.53
CA LEU A 38 27.19 -16.83 8.79
C LEU A 38 25.72 -17.07 8.42
N THR A 39 24.81 -16.21 8.87
CA THR A 39 23.38 -16.27 8.53
C THR A 39 23.17 -16.19 7.02
N CYS A 40 23.90 -15.32 6.32
CA CYS A 40 23.83 -15.23 4.86
C CYS A 40 24.37 -16.49 4.17
N SER A 41 25.40 -17.12 4.71
CA SER A 41 25.92 -18.39 4.17
C SER A 41 24.91 -19.53 4.31
N GLN A 42 24.26 -19.65 5.48
CA GLN A 42 23.22 -20.64 5.74
C GLN A 42 21.98 -20.38 4.88
N ALA A 43 21.49 -19.14 4.83
CA ALA A 43 20.36 -18.76 3.99
C ALA A 43 20.65 -19.00 2.49
N ARG A 44 21.90 -18.91 2.03
CA ARG A 44 22.28 -19.33 0.67
C ARG A 44 22.19 -20.83 0.49
N ALA A 45 22.75 -21.60 1.43
CA ALA A 45 22.72 -23.06 1.37
C ALA A 45 21.28 -23.62 1.38
N GLU A 46 20.37 -22.94 2.07
CA GLU A 46 18.95 -23.29 2.18
C GLU A 46 18.08 -22.64 1.08
N GLY A 47 18.64 -21.82 0.19
CA GLY A 47 17.88 -21.12 -0.86
C GLY A 47 16.98 -19.96 -0.35
N ALA A 48 17.06 -19.62 0.94
CA ALA A 48 16.26 -18.60 1.61
C ALA A 48 16.85 -17.18 1.56
N LEU A 49 18.02 -16.97 0.92
CA LEU A 49 18.71 -15.67 0.93
C LEU A 49 17.82 -14.51 0.44
N ARG A 50 16.97 -14.74 -0.56
CA ARG A 50 16.06 -13.72 -1.07
C ARG A 50 15.05 -13.28 -0.01
N MET A 51 14.48 -14.23 0.73
CA MET A 51 13.51 -13.94 1.79
C MET A 51 14.17 -13.21 2.96
N LEU A 52 15.37 -13.65 3.36
CA LEU A 52 16.17 -12.96 4.37
C LEU A 52 16.45 -11.51 3.97
N ARG A 53 16.88 -11.29 2.72
CA ARG A 53 17.14 -9.96 2.19
C ARG A 53 15.90 -9.07 2.22
N THR A 54 14.74 -9.58 1.80
CA THR A 54 13.48 -8.83 1.87
C THR A 54 13.15 -8.42 3.31
N GLY A 55 13.25 -9.36 4.26
CA GLY A 55 12.99 -9.06 5.68
C GLY A 55 13.93 -8.00 6.25
N VAL A 56 15.24 -8.08 5.94
CA VAL A 56 16.23 -7.09 6.38
C VAL A 56 15.94 -5.72 5.74
N ILE A 57 15.57 -5.66 4.47
CA ILE A 57 15.20 -4.39 3.81
C ILE A 57 13.99 -3.76 4.48
N SER A 58 12.95 -4.55 4.79
CA SER A 58 11.76 -4.05 5.47
C SER A 58 12.09 -3.48 6.86
N GLU A 59 12.96 -4.16 7.61
CA GLU A 59 13.38 -3.70 8.93
C GLU A 59 14.27 -2.45 8.85
N VAL A 60 15.18 -2.37 7.87
CA VAL A 60 15.96 -1.17 7.59
C VAL A 60 15.03 0.00 7.25
N LYS A 61 14.03 -0.20 6.38
CA LYS A 61 13.03 0.84 6.07
C LYS A 61 12.28 1.29 7.33
N ARG A 62 11.86 0.35 8.19
CA ARG A 62 11.21 0.66 9.47
C ARG A 62 12.11 1.55 10.34
N ILE A 63 13.37 1.16 10.52
CA ILE A 63 14.30 1.94 11.33
C ILE A 63 14.56 3.30 10.70
N LEU A 64 14.76 3.37 9.38
CA LEU A 64 15.02 4.63 8.68
C LEU A 64 13.86 5.63 8.81
N ARG A 65 12.60 5.14 8.80
CA ARG A 65 11.41 5.95 9.12
C ARG A 65 11.46 6.47 10.55
N ASN A 66 11.83 5.62 11.51
CA ASN A 66 11.86 5.95 12.94
C ASN A 66 12.98 6.94 13.37
N ARG A 67 13.81 7.51 12.47
CA ARG A 67 14.74 8.61 12.85
C ARG A 67 14.05 9.94 13.03
N GLU A 68 12.92 10.14 12.37
CA GLU A 68 12.09 11.30 12.65
C GLU A 68 11.40 11.16 14.02
N ASP A 69 11.15 9.91 14.46
CA ASP A 69 10.55 9.62 15.77
C ASP A 69 11.47 9.91 16.97
N GLY A 70 12.78 10.13 16.75
CA GLY A 70 13.74 10.46 17.80
C GLY A 70 13.68 11.91 18.29
N LEU A 71 12.97 12.78 17.56
CA LEU A 71 12.72 14.19 17.94
C LEU A 71 11.24 14.52 18.10
N GLY A 72 10.35 13.57 17.85
CA GLY A 72 8.96 13.67 18.20
C GLY A 72 8.42 12.26 18.27
N GLN A 73 7.91 11.87 19.43
CA GLN A 73 6.82 10.90 19.42
C GLN A 73 5.68 11.57 18.65
N ALA A 74 5.71 11.42 17.33
CA ALA A 74 4.67 11.88 16.44
C ALA A 74 3.47 10.98 16.74
N ASP A 75 2.65 11.45 17.66
CA ASP A 75 1.27 11.03 17.77
C ASP A 75 0.66 11.06 16.37
N PHE A 76 -0.37 10.26 16.12
CA PHE A 76 -1.06 10.19 14.83
C PHE A 76 -1.58 11.56 14.33
N ALA A 77 -1.46 12.62 15.15
CA ALA A 77 -1.68 14.03 14.86
C ALA A 77 -0.57 14.73 14.03
N ASP A 78 0.63 14.16 13.88
CA ASP A 78 1.74 14.80 13.13
C ASP A 78 1.70 14.55 11.61
N VAL A 79 0.59 13.99 11.10
CA VAL A 79 0.19 14.26 9.71
C VAL A 79 -0.16 15.74 9.66
N CYS A 80 0.82 16.59 9.33
CA CYS A 80 0.74 18.06 9.20
C CYS A 80 -0.72 18.53 9.14
N ASP A 81 -1.20 19.25 10.17
CA ASP A 81 -2.61 19.68 10.34
C ASP A 81 -3.27 20.19 9.04
N GLY A 82 -2.46 20.71 8.10
CA GLY A 82 -2.90 21.08 6.75
C GLY A 82 -3.53 19.98 5.91
N PHE A 83 -3.23 18.69 6.13
CA PHE A 83 -3.82 17.57 5.37
C PHE A 83 -5.05 16.95 6.04
N ALA A 84 -5.26 17.18 7.34
CA ALA A 84 -6.45 16.73 8.06
C ALA A 84 -7.78 17.02 7.34
N PRO A 85 -8.03 18.22 6.76
CA PRO A 85 -9.26 18.48 6.02
C PRO A 85 -9.39 17.69 4.72
N LEU A 86 -8.30 17.22 4.12
CA LEU A 86 -8.33 16.39 2.91
C LEU A 86 -8.52 14.91 3.23
N ILE A 87 -7.94 14.46 4.35
CA ILE A 87 -7.97 13.05 4.76
C ILE A 87 -9.31 12.68 5.41
N LYS A 88 -9.96 13.61 6.12
CA LYS A 88 -11.22 13.33 6.84
C LYS A 88 -12.32 12.75 5.94
N ASP A 89 -12.32 13.12 4.66
CA ASP A 89 -13.36 12.74 3.70
C ASP A 89 -12.98 11.48 2.89
N LEU A 90 -11.76 10.96 3.11
CA LEU A 90 -11.33 9.69 2.53
C LEU A 90 -12.05 8.51 3.21
N ARG A 91 -12.52 7.56 2.40
CA ARG A 91 -13.29 6.41 2.90
C ARG A 91 -12.47 5.38 3.67
N SER A 92 -11.15 5.36 3.47
CA SER A 92 -10.24 4.36 4.07
C SER A 92 -9.01 5.04 4.64
N ARG A 93 -8.36 4.39 5.60
CA ARG A 93 -7.08 4.80 6.21
C ARG A 93 -5.85 4.31 5.43
N SER A 94 -6.06 3.46 4.44
CA SER A 94 -5.03 2.94 3.54
C SER A 94 -5.61 2.73 2.14
N TYR A 95 -4.72 2.77 1.14
CA TYR A 95 -5.07 2.56 -0.25
C TYR A 95 -4.10 1.59 -0.91
N PHE A 96 -4.61 0.83 -1.88
CA PHE A 96 -3.80 -0.10 -2.64
C PHE A 96 -2.87 0.65 -3.60
N VAL A 97 -1.60 0.27 -3.60
CA VAL A 97 -0.54 0.78 -4.47
C VAL A 97 -0.11 -0.36 -5.38
N GLU A 98 -0.29 -0.21 -6.69
CA GLU A 98 -0.01 -1.29 -7.65
C GLU A 98 1.49 -1.60 -7.73
N SER A 99 2.36 -0.59 -7.70
CA SER A 99 3.81 -0.79 -7.79
C SER A 99 4.39 -1.52 -6.58
N ALA A 100 3.70 -1.47 -5.44
CA ALA A 100 4.08 -2.14 -4.20
C ALA A 100 3.29 -3.44 -3.96
N GLU A 101 2.26 -3.69 -4.77
CA GLU A 101 1.32 -4.82 -4.64
C GLU A 101 0.69 -4.94 -3.23
N GLU A 102 0.51 -3.82 -2.52
CA GLU A 102 0.03 -3.81 -1.14
C GLU A 102 -0.81 -2.58 -0.79
N TYR A 103 -1.48 -2.64 0.37
CA TYR A 103 -2.18 -1.50 0.94
C TYR A 103 -1.22 -0.68 1.80
N VAL A 104 -1.05 0.60 1.44
CA VAL A 104 -0.17 1.54 2.13
C VAL A 104 -1.02 2.53 2.93
N ALA A 105 -0.62 2.79 4.17
CA ALA A 105 -1.34 3.70 5.06
C ALA A 105 -1.21 5.16 4.57
N ILE A 106 -2.23 5.98 4.83
CA ILE A 106 -2.22 7.40 4.44
C ILE A 106 -0.97 8.17 4.89
N PRO A 107 -0.44 8.00 6.12
CA PRO A 107 0.79 8.67 6.52
C PRO A 107 1.98 8.32 5.61
N ASP A 108 2.16 7.03 5.28
CA ASP A 108 3.21 6.57 4.38
C ASP A 108 3.00 7.10 2.95
N LEU A 109 1.75 7.17 2.48
CA LEU A 109 1.42 7.77 1.17
C LEU A 109 1.75 9.28 1.13
N ILE A 110 1.52 10.00 2.22
CA ILE A 110 1.85 11.43 2.30
C ILE A 110 3.37 11.64 2.31
N ALA A 111 4.11 10.77 3.01
CA ALA A 111 5.56 10.79 3.04
C ALA A 111 6.20 10.40 1.68
N GLU A 112 5.53 9.56 0.89
CA GLU A 112 6.01 9.07 -0.41
C GLU A 112 5.06 9.45 -1.57
N PRO A 113 5.22 10.64 -2.19
CA PRO A 113 4.30 11.15 -3.21
C PRO A 113 4.12 10.25 -4.44
N GLU A 114 5.14 9.47 -4.80
CA GLU A 114 5.05 8.52 -5.92
C GLU A 114 4.08 7.38 -5.62
N LEU A 115 4.04 6.89 -4.37
CA LEU A 115 3.08 5.87 -3.96
C LEU A 115 1.66 6.44 -3.90
N LEU A 116 1.50 7.70 -3.47
CA LEU A 116 0.22 8.40 -3.52
C LEU A 116 -0.25 8.63 -4.96
N ASP A 117 0.67 8.96 -5.87
CA ASP A 117 0.38 9.12 -7.30
C ASP A 117 -0.10 7.82 -7.93
N ASP A 118 0.51 6.70 -7.55
CA ASP A 118 0.07 5.38 -8.01
C ASP A 118 -1.29 4.99 -7.42
N ALA A 119 -1.47 5.12 -6.10
CA ALA A 119 -2.75 4.87 -5.42
C ALA A 119 -3.90 5.69 -6.02
N ARG A 120 -3.70 6.99 -6.30
CA ARG A 120 -4.76 7.84 -6.90
C ARG A 120 -5.09 7.41 -8.33
N ARG A 121 -4.11 6.96 -9.13
CA ARG A 121 -4.33 6.48 -10.51
C ARG A 121 -5.08 5.16 -10.50
N PHE A 122 -4.69 4.25 -9.61
CA PHE A 122 -5.41 2.99 -9.40
C PHE A 122 -6.87 3.24 -9.01
N MET A 123 -7.11 4.06 -7.99
CA MET A 123 -8.47 4.37 -7.51
C MET A 123 -9.34 5.01 -8.59
N ARG A 124 -8.77 5.92 -9.41
CA ARG A 124 -9.48 6.53 -10.53
C ARG A 124 -9.89 5.51 -11.60
N ARG A 125 -8.99 4.62 -11.98
CA ARG A 125 -9.27 3.55 -12.95
C ARG A 125 -10.34 2.60 -12.43
N LYS A 126 -10.25 2.18 -11.16
CA LYS A 126 -11.29 1.37 -10.51
C LYS A 126 -12.66 2.05 -10.51
N GLY A 127 -12.69 3.35 -10.23
CA GLY A 127 -13.93 4.13 -10.31
C GLY A 127 -14.55 4.12 -11.71
N ILE A 128 -13.75 4.32 -12.76
CA ILE A 128 -14.22 4.27 -14.16
C ILE A 128 -14.75 2.88 -14.51
N GLU A 129 -14.03 1.82 -14.13
CA GLU A 129 -14.47 0.43 -14.33
C GLU A 129 -15.82 0.17 -13.65
N CYS A 130 -16.00 0.65 -12.41
CA CYS A 130 -17.27 0.49 -11.68
C CYS A 130 -18.43 1.24 -12.33
N VAL A 131 -18.21 2.46 -12.84
CA VAL A 131 -19.26 3.21 -13.56
C VAL A 131 -19.65 2.49 -14.84
N ALA A 132 -18.66 2.04 -15.64
CA ALA A 132 -18.94 1.29 -16.85
C ALA A 132 -19.69 -0.03 -16.58
N GLU A 133 -19.39 -0.69 -15.45
CA GLU A 133 -20.15 -1.86 -15.02
C GLU A 133 -21.58 -1.51 -14.62
N ALA A 134 -21.80 -0.41 -13.89
CA ALA A 134 -23.13 0.07 -13.55
C ALA A 134 -23.97 0.37 -14.80
N ASP A 135 -23.39 1.03 -15.81
CA ASP A 135 -24.07 1.29 -17.09
C ASP A 135 -24.52 -0.01 -17.79
N ARG A 136 -23.70 -1.07 -17.70
CA ARG A 136 -24.08 -2.40 -18.22
C ARG A 136 -25.24 -3.01 -17.45
N LEU A 137 -25.25 -2.85 -16.13
CA LEU A 137 -26.35 -3.33 -15.29
C LEU A 137 -27.65 -2.55 -15.57
N ASP A 138 -27.57 -1.25 -15.79
CA ASP A 138 -28.71 -0.42 -16.17
C ASP A 138 -29.29 -0.86 -17.52
N ALA A 139 -28.42 -1.12 -18.52
CA ALA A 139 -28.84 -1.65 -19.81
C ALA A 139 -29.50 -3.03 -19.71
N LEU A 140 -28.95 -3.91 -18.87
CA LEU A 140 -29.53 -5.23 -18.60
C LEU A 140 -30.91 -5.10 -17.94
N TYR A 141 -31.04 -4.23 -16.93
CA TYR A 141 -32.31 -3.98 -16.27
C TYR A 141 -33.37 -3.46 -17.25
N ALA A 142 -33.01 -2.50 -18.11
CA ALA A 142 -33.90 -1.98 -19.14
C ALA A 142 -34.34 -3.08 -20.13
N ALA A 143 -33.43 -3.96 -20.55
CA ALA A 143 -33.75 -5.06 -21.46
C ALA A 143 -34.69 -6.09 -20.82
N VAL A 144 -34.52 -6.40 -19.52
CA VAL A 144 -35.40 -7.31 -18.78
C VAL A 144 -36.78 -6.72 -18.56
N THR A 145 -36.87 -5.43 -18.23
CA THR A 145 -38.14 -4.75 -17.91
C THR A 145 -38.92 -4.30 -19.15
N SER A 146 -38.26 -4.06 -20.28
CA SER A 146 -38.94 -3.72 -21.54
C SER A 146 -39.47 -4.93 -22.31
N ASN A 147 -38.98 -6.13 -21.98
CA ASN A 147 -39.45 -7.40 -22.56
C ASN A 147 -40.59 -8.03 -21.75
N ASP A 148 -41.33 -7.26 -20.95
CA ASP A 148 -42.49 -7.76 -20.23
C ASP A 148 -43.61 -8.15 -21.23
N PRO A 149 -43.88 -9.44 -21.45
CA PRO A 149 -44.85 -9.92 -22.44
C PRO A 149 -46.31 -9.59 -22.07
N ASP A 150 -46.55 -9.05 -20.87
CA ASP A 150 -47.87 -8.62 -20.43
C ASP A 150 -48.25 -7.20 -20.89
N ALA A 151 -47.32 -6.41 -21.46
CA ALA A 151 -47.64 -5.13 -22.09
C ALA A 151 -48.35 -5.27 -23.46
N GLU A 152 -48.20 -6.42 -24.13
CA GLU A 152 -48.91 -6.73 -25.39
C GLU A 152 -50.28 -7.41 -25.16
N ARG A 153 -50.63 -7.75 -23.91
CA ARG A 153 -51.93 -8.34 -23.53
C ARG A 153 -52.87 -7.32 -22.88
N ALA A 154 -52.97 -6.11 -23.42
CA ALA A 154 -54.17 -5.30 -23.20
C ALA A 154 -55.30 -5.85 -24.09
N PRO A 155 -56.53 -6.07 -23.59
CA PRO A 155 -57.53 -6.89 -24.26
C PRO A 155 -58.01 -6.21 -25.55
N GLN A 156 -58.02 -6.96 -26.66
CA GLN A 156 -58.89 -6.64 -27.79
C GLN A 156 -60.34 -6.77 -27.30
N GLU A 157 -60.91 -5.65 -26.88
CA GLU A 157 -62.35 -5.54 -26.66
C GLU A 157 -63.08 -5.84 -27.98
N VAL A 158 -63.93 -6.85 -27.87
CA VAL A 158 -64.88 -7.37 -28.84
C VAL A 158 -65.70 -6.23 -29.45
N LEU A 159 -65.75 -6.16 -30.78
CA LEU A 159 -66.78 -5.39 -31.48
C LEU A 159 -67.20 -6.08 -32.79
N ALA A 160 -68.47 -6.51 -32.75
CA ALA A 160 -69.39 -6.94 -33.82
C ALA A 160 -69.22 -8.36 -34.40
#